data_AF-A0A5C6MHG4-F1
#
_entry.id   AF-A0A5C6MHG4-F1
#
_cell.length_a   1.000
_cell.length_b   1.000
_cell.length_c   1.000
_cell.angle_alpha   90.00
_cell.angle_beta   90.00
_cell.angle_gamma   90.00
#
_symmetry.space_group_name_H-M   'P 1'
#
loop_
_entity.id
_entity.type
_entity.pdbx_description
1 polymer ?
#
loop_
_entity_poly.entity_id
_entity_poly.type
_entity_poly.pdbx_seq_one_letter_code
_entity_poly.pdbx_strand_id
1 'polypeptide(L)'
;MFYSEDLERCGLDVSEVSVYSGVCTEIFKRESVIFQKSVYCFVHLSIQEFLAAVYMFHRSTRKDTAVINQFLEYSEPVTSLDGFLRRALMKSLKSENGHLDLFVRFLHGLSLESNQRILGGLLDQRNSHPETIQKVLNNLKEENSDEFSPDRSINIFHCLMEMKDQSVHQEIQEFLKSEKKSKRRLSEIHCSALAYLLQMSEEVLDELNLCSTTPQRRDDVA
;
A
#
# COMPACT_ATOMS: atom_id res chain seq x y z
N MET A 1 -15.39 -3.96 14.25
CA MET A 1 -15.90 -4.11 15.63
C MET A 1 -16.09 -5.58 15.90
N PHE A 2 -15.79 -6.01 17.13
CA PHE A 2 -15.82 -7.39 17.58
C PHE A 2 -16.58 -7.44 18.90
N TYR A 3 -17.42 -8.44 19.09
CA TYR A 3 -18.00 -8.73 20.40
C TYR A 3 -17.03 -9.58 21.23
N SER A 4 -17.30 -9.70 22.54
CA SER A 4 -16.49 -10.55 23.44
C SER A 4 -16.38 -11.98 22.89
N GLU A 5 -17.48 -12.52 22.36
CA GLU A 5 -17.55 -13.87 21.80
C GLU A 5 -16.68 -14.02 20.54
N ASP A 6 -16.49 -12.96 19.77
CA ASP A 6 -15.60 -12.98 18.59
C ASP A 6 -14.14 -13.07 19.02
N LEU A 7 -13.76 -12.33 20.07
CA LEU A 7 -12.40 -12.35 20.63
C LEU A 7 -12.08 -13.72 21.24
N GLU A 8 -13.02 -14.27 22.02
CA GLU A 8 -12.88 -15.60 22.63
C GLU A 8 -12.72 -16.70 21.55
N ARG A 9 -13.48 -16.61 20.46
CA ARG A 9 -13.32 -17.52 19.30
C ARG A 9 -11.95 -17.43 18.64
N CYS A 10 -11.33 -16.25 18.68
CA CYS A 10 -9.95 -16.03 18.23
C CYS A 10 -8.91 -16.41 19.29
N GLY A 11 -9.31 -16.91 20.46
CA GLY A 11 -8.42 -17.28 21.56
C GLY A 11 -7.85 -16.09 22.33
N LEU A 12 -8.49 -14.91 22.23
CA LEU A 12 -8.11 -13.71 22.97
C LEU A 12 -8.90 -13.63 24.27
N ASP A 13 -8.20 -13.54 25.41
CA ASP A 13 -8.83 -13.35 26.72
C ASP A 13 -9.32 -11.91 26.88
N VAL A 14 -10.63 -11.76 26.97
CA VAL A 14 -11.33 -10.47 27.14
C VAL A 14 -10.91 -9.74 28.42
N SER A 15 -10.50 -10.49 29.46
CA SER A 15 -10.00 -9.93 30.71
C SER A 15 -8.60 -9.31 30.53
N GLU A 16 -7.71 -9.97 29.77
CA GLU A 16 -6.37 -9.48 29.43
C GLU A 16 -6.42 -8.25 28.50
N VAL A 17 -7.34 -8.24 27.53
CA VAL A 17 -7.56 -7.08 26.62
C VAL A 17 -7.91 -5.80 27.39
N SER A 18 -8.50 -5.91 28.59
CA SER A 18 -8.87 -4.76 29.42
C SER A 18 -7.95 -4.43 30.59
N VAL A 19 -7.12 -5.37 31.04
CA VAL A 19 -6.38 -5.22 32.31
C VAL A 19 -4.86 -5.28 32.13
N TYR A 20 -4.34 -5.85 31.04
CA TYR A 20 -2.90 -6.06 30.93
C TYR A 20 -2.35 -5.75 29.54
N SER A 21 -1.93 -4.50 29.37
CA SER A 21 -0.78 -4.05 28.58
C SER A 21 -1.05 -2.65 28.07
N GLY A 22 -0.17 -1.68 28.37
CA GLY A 22 -0.24 -0.36 27.73
C GLY A 22 -0.23 -0.45 26.19
N VAL A 23 0.27 -1.54 25.61
CA VAL A 23 0.21 -1.79 24.16
C VAL A 23 -1.18 -2.27 23.72
N CYS A 24 -1.88 -3.08 24.50
CA CYS A 24 -3.22 -3.57 24.14
C CYS A 24 -4.28 -2.47 24.22
N THR A 25 -4.15 -1.49 25.11
CA THR A 25 -5.04 -0.31 25.15
C THR A 25 -4.77 0.68 24.02
N GLU A 26 -3.55 0.70 23.47
CA GLU A 26 -3.20 1.48 22.27
C GLU A 26 -3.60 0.74 20.98
N ILE A 27 -3.83 -0.57 21.04
CA ILE A 27 -4.26 -1.39 19.90
C ILE A 27 -5.76 -1.57 19.87
N PHE A 28 -6.41 -1.88 21.00
CA PHE A 28 -7.84 -2.12 21.15
C PHE A 28 -8.51 -1.16 22.11
N LYS A 29 -9.70 -0.70 21.73
CA LYS A 29 -10.59 0.09 22.55
C LYS A 29 -11.85 -0.71 22.86
N ARG A 30 -12.26 -0.74 24.13
CA ARG A 30 -13.58 -1.20 24.56
C ARG A 30 -14.56 -0.04 24.52
N GLU A 31 -15.67 -0.20 23.82
CA GLU A 31 -16.78 0.76 23.84
C GLU A 31 -18.06 0.09 24.34
N SER A 32 -18.90 0.86 25.04
CA SER A 32 -20.22 0.42 25.47
C SER A 32 -21.27 0.94 24.50
N VAL A 33 -21.96 0.04 23.81
CA VAL A 33 -23.12 0.38 22.97
C VAL A 33 -24.43 0.28 23.75
N ILE A 34 -25.53 0.71 23.14
CA ILE A 34 -26.89 0.61 23.69
C ILE A 34 -27.12 -0.83 24.21
N PHE A 35 -27.69 -0.96 25.41
CA PHE A 35 -27.86 -2.22 26.18
C PHE A 35 -26.61 -2.78 26.89
N GLN A 36 -25.60 -1.96 27.18
CA GLN A 36 -24.41 -2.34 27.99
C GLN A 36 -23.59 -3.51 27.42
N LYS A 37 -23.78 -3.87 26.14
CA LYS A 37 -22.89 -4.81 25.48
C LYS A 37 -21.56 -4.13 25.20
N SER A 38 -20.48 -4.78 25.62
CA SER A 38 -19.12 -4.34 25.33
C SER A 38 -18.76 -4.75 23.91
N VAL A 39 -18.27 -3.80 23.12
CA VAL A 39 -17.68 -4.04 21.80
C VAL A 39 -16.22 -3.63 21.82
N TYR A 40 -15.42 -4.30 21.00
CA TYR A 40 -13.99 -4.09 20.87
C TYR A 40 -13.68 -3.65 19.44
N CYS A 41 -12.86 -2.63 19.30
CA CYS A 41 -12.38 -2.15 18.00
C CYS A 41 -10.90 -1.82 18.10
N PHE A 42 -10.22 -1.82 16.95
CA PHE A 42 -8.88 -1.27 16.91
C PHE A 42 -8.94 0.23 17.15
N VAL A 43 -7.98 0.79 17.89
CA VAL A 43 -7.88 2.22 18.17
C VAL A 43 -7.70 3.02 16.87
N HIS A 44 -6.98 2.45 15.90
CA HIS A 44 -6.81 3.05 14.58
C HIS A 44 -6.87 2.00 13.48
N LEU A 45 -7.48 2.36 12.34
CA LEU A 45 -7.62 1.45 11.19
C LEU A 45 -6.26 0.99 10.65
N SER A 46 -5.24 1.86 10.67
CA SER A 46 -3.90 1.48 10.25
C SER A 46 -3.30 0.33 11.06
N ILE A 47 -3.60 0.26 12.36
CA ILE A 47 -3.11 -0.83 13.22
C ILE A 47 -3.81 -2.14 12.82
N GLN A 48 -5.13 -2.09 12.58
CA GLN A 48 -5.89 -3.23 12.10
C GLN A 48 -5.33 -3.75 10.77
N GLU A 49 -5.14 -2.86 9.79
CA GLU A 49 -4.65 -3.24 8.46
C GLU A 49 -3.19 -3.69 8.48
N PHE A 50 -2.35 -3.10 9.33
CA PHE A 50 -0.99 -3.54 9.54
C PHE A 50 -0.93 -4.97 10.09
N LEU A 51 -1.69 -5.26 11.17
CA LEU A 51 -1.74 -6.59 11.75
C LEU A 51 -2.35 -7.62 10.80
N ALA A 52 -3.35 -7.23 10.01
CA ALA A 52 -3.88 -8.06 8.93
C ALA A 52 -2.81 -8.35 7.87
N ALA A 53 -2.01 -7.36 7.47
CA ALA A 53 -0.91 -7.54 6.51
C ALA A 53 0.17 -8.48 7.06
N VAL A 54 0.58 -8.31 8.33
CA VAL A 54 1.52 -9.21 9.01
C VAL A 54 0.98 -10.64 9.03
N TYR A 55 -0.29 -10.83 9.42
CA TYR A 55 -0.93 -12.14 9.43
C TYR A 55 -0.93 -12.79 8.04
N MET A 56 -1.39 -12.06 7.02
CA MET A 56 -1.48 -12.56 5.66
C MET A 56 -0.09 -12.87 5.06
N PHE A 57 0.91 -12.05 5.36
CA PHE A 57 2.29 -12.30 4.96
C PHE A 57 2.88 -13.53 5.65
N HIS A 58 2.60 -13.72 6.94
CA HIS A 58 3.01 -14.93 7.67
C HIS A 58 2.36 -16.19 7.07
N ARG A 59 1.08 -16.14 6.71
CA ARG A 59 0.37 -17.26 6.06
C ARG A 59 0.91 -17.54 4.66
N SER A 60 1.25 -16.51 3.89
CA SER A 60 1.81 -16.66 2.54
C SER A 60 3.18 -17.34 2.55
N THR A 61 4.05 -16.93 3.48
CA THR A 61 5.39 -17.54 3.63
C THR A 61 5.34 -19.00 4.10
N ARG A 62 4.36 -19.36 4.93
CA ARG A 62 4.10 -20.75 5.36
C ARG A 62 3.33 -21.61 4.35
N LYS A 63 2.96 -21.04 3.19
CA LYS A 63 2.17 -21.73 2.15
C LYS A 63 0.82 -22.26 2.66
N ASP A 64 0.19 -21.54 3.58
CA ASP A 64 -1.18 -21.81 4.01
C ASP A 64 -2.16 -21.33 2.93
N THR A 65 -2.36 -22.18 1.92
CA THR A 65 -3.13 -21.83 0.73
C THR A 65 -4.62 -21.67 0.99
N ALA A 66 -5.17 -22.26 2.06
CA ALA A 66 -6.58 -22.15 2.40
C ALA A 66 -6.96 -20.70 2.73
N VAL A 67 -6.21 -20.06 3.63
CA VAL A 67 -6.45 -18.66 4.04
C VAL A 67 -6.23 -17.70 2.86
N ILE A 68 -5.18 -17.92 2.08
CA ILE A 68 -4.83 -17.08 0.92
C ILE A 68 -5.93 -17.18 -0.15
N ASN A 69 -6.37 -18.39 -0.48
CA ASN A 69 -7.38 -18.61 -1.51
C ASN A 69 -8.75 -18.06 -1.05
N GLN A 70 -9.09 -18.20 0.23
CA GLN A 70 -10.29 -17.60 0.79
C GLN A 70 -10.28 -16.07 0.67
N PHE A 71 -9.15 -15.42 0.98
CA PHE A 71 -9.02 -13.97 0.85
C PHE A 71 -9.07 -13.51 -0.62
N LEU A 72 -8.34 -14.22 -1.49
CA LEU A 72 -8.19 -13.84 -2.88
C LEU A 72 -9.43 -14.16 -3.74
N GLU A 73 -10.26 -15.13 -3.33
CA GLU A 73 -11.46 -15.58 -4.06
C GLU A 73 -11.16 -16.09 -5.49
N TYR A 74 -9.93 -16.57 -5.74
CA TYR A 74 -9.51 -17.13 -7.03
C TYR A 74 -9.48 -18.66 -7.03
N SER A 75 -9.73 -19.25 -8.19
CA SER A 75 -9.73 -20.71 -8.40
C SER A 75 -8.32 -21.32 -8.42
N GLU A 76 -7.31 -20.57 -8.85
CA GLU A 76 -5.94 -21.07 -8.97
C GLU A 76 -5.10 -20.80 -7.72
N PRO A 77 -4.35 -21.79 -7.21
CA PRO A 77 -3.51 -21.62 -6.03
C PRO A 77 -2.35 -20.69 -6.33
N VAL A 78 -2.03 -19.82 -5.37
CA VAL A 78 -0.85 -18.97 -5.44
C VAL A 78 0.39 -19.75 -5.05
N THR A 79 1.40 -19.77 -5.93
CA THR A 79 2.62 -20.57 -5.77
C THR A 79 3.85 -19.77 -5.34
N SER A 80 3.81 -18.44 -5.44
CA SER A 80 4.94 -17.55 -5.14
C SER A 80 4.51 -16.29 -4.38
N LEU A 81 5.46 -15.68 -3.66
CA LEU A 81 5.23 -14.43 -2.91
C LEU A 81 4.86 -13.27 -3.86
N ASP A 82 5.55 -13.13 -4.99
CA ASP A 82 5.27 -12.08 -5.97
C ASP A 82 3.88 -12.25 -6.60
N GLY A 83 3.45 -13.49 -6.86
CA GLY A 83 2.09 -13.78 -7.33
C GLY A 83 1.04 -13.44 -6.27
N PHE A 84 1.32 -13.70 -4.99
CA PHE A 84 0.44 -13.32 -3.89
C PHE A 84 0.27 -11.79 -3.79
N LEU A 85 1.39 -11.07 -3.74
CA LEU A 85 1.41 -9.61 -3.63
C LEU A 85 0.71 -8.95 -4.82
N ARG A 86 0.95 -9.44 -6.04
CA ARG A 86 0.27 -8.96 -7.24
C ARG A 86 -1.24 -9.18 -7.17
N ARG A 87 -1.71 -10.36 -6.77
CA ARG A 87 -3.16 -10.62 -6.66
C ARG A 87 -3.81 -9.82 -5.54
N ALA A 88 -3.12 -9.63 -4.41
CA ALA A 88 -3.59 -8.76 -3.34
C ALA A 88 -3.72 -7.30 -3.82
N LEU A 89 -2.72 -6.80 -4.56
CA LEU A 89 -2.78 -5.49 -5.21
C LEU A 89 -4.00 -5.40 -6.13
N MET A 90 -4.20 -6.37 -7.03
CA MET A 90 -5.33 -6.37 -7.96
C MET A 90 -6.69 -6.38 -7.25
N LYS A 91 -6.81 -7.09 -6.12
CA LYS A 91 -8.02 -7.04 -5.28
C LYS A 91 -8.23 -5.64 -4.70
N SER A 92 -7.15 -4.97 -4.26
CA SER A 92 -7.21 -3.58 -3.78
C SER A 92 -7.61 -2.60 -4.86
N LEU A 93 -7.05 -2.73 -6.07
CA LEU A 93 -7.34 -1.83 -7.20
C LEU A 93 -8.81 -1.92 -7.65
N LYS A 94 -9.43 -3.10 -7.50
CA LYS A 94 -10.86 -3.33 -7.77
C LYS A 94 -11.79 -2.88 -6.63
N SER A 95 -11.23 -2.49 -5.48
CA SER A 95 -12.02 -2.00 -4.36
C SER A 95 -12.55 -0.60 -4.66
N GLU A 96 -13.88 -0.45 -4.67
CA GLU A 96 -14.53 0.84 -4.97
C GLU A 96 -14.09 1.96 -4.02
N ASN A 97 -13.95 1.65 -2.72
CA ASN A 97 -13.65 2.64 -1.68
C ASN A 97 -12.21 2.60 -1.16
N GLY A 98 -11.36 1.73 -1.71
CA GLY A 98 -9.94 1.65 -1.31
C GLY A 98 -9.69 1.09 0.09
N HIS A 99 -10.64 0.36 0.67
CA HIS A 99 -10.50 -0.20 2.03
C HIS A 99 -9.38 -1.23 2.21
N LEU A 100 -8.66 -1.58 1.13
CA LEU A 100 -7.49 -2.47 1.14
C LEU A 100 -6.19 -1.72 0.84
N ASP A 101 -6.24 -0.42 0.56
CA ASP A 101 -5.10 0.34 0.06
C ASP A 101 -3.95 0.35 1.08
N LEU A 102 -4.26 0.63 2.34
CA LEU A 102 -3.26 0.65 3.39
C LEU A 102 -2.80 -0.77 3.76
N PHE A 103 -3.70 -1.75 3.77
CA PHE A 103 -3.32 -3.16 3.87
C PHE A 103 -2.28 -3.57 2.81
N VAL A 104 -2.48 -3.25 1.52
CA VAL A 104 -1.51 -3.65 0.48
C VAL A 104 -0.21 -2.88 0.56
N ARG A 105 -0.22 -1.61 0.99
CA ARG A 105 1.00 -0.83 1.27
C ARG A 105 1.87 -1.55 2.30
N PHE A 106 1.29 -1.92 3.45
CA PHE A 106 2.00 -2.69 4.46
C PHE A 106 2.48 -4.03 3.93
N LEU A 107 1.62 -4.75 3.19
CA LEU A 107 1.97 -6.07 2.65
C LEU A 107 3.18 -6.03 1.71
N HIS A 108 3.27 -5.00 0.85
CA HIS A 108 4.43 -4.78 -0.01
C HIS A 108 5.66 -4.33 0.78
N GLY A 109 5.50 -3.44 1.76
CA GLY A 109 6.58 -3.05 2.66
C GLY A 109 7.16 -4.24 3.44
N LEU A 110 6.33 -5.18 3.88
CA LEU A 110 6.76 -6.40 4.56
C LEU A 110 7.56 -7.36 3.67
N SER A 111 7.55 -7.19 2.34
CA SER A 111 8.39 -7.99 1.44
C SER A 111 9.89 -7.68 1.59
N LEU A 112 10.23 -6.50 2.10
CA LEU A 112 11.62 -6.10 2.34
C LEU A 112 12.20 -6.80 3.57
N GLU A 113 13.38 -7.39 3.42
CA GLU A 113 14.11 -8.04 4.50
C GLU A 113 14.34 -7.08 5.70
N SER A 114 14.57 -5.79 5.44
CA SER A 114 14.77 -4.79 6.50
C SER A 114 13.56 -4.69 7.44
N ASN A 115 12.34 -4.79 6.89
CA ASN A 115 11.11 -4.66 7.67
C ASN A 115 10.80 -5.97 8.40
N GLN A 116 11.09 -7.12 7.78
CA GLN A 116 10.96 -8.43 8.42
C GLN A 116 11.91 -8.60 9.60
N ARG A 117 13.14 -8.07 9.50
CA ARG A 117 14.13 -8.12 10.58
C ARG A 117 13.66 -7.38 11.83
N ILE A 118 12.94 -6.26 11.67
CA ILE A 118 12.37 -5.49 12.80
C ILE A 118 11.32 -6.31 13.55
N LEU A 119 10.57 -7.16 12.84
CA LEU A 119 9.54 -8.03 13.43
C LEU A 119 10.10 -9.28 14.12
N GLY A 120 11.41 -9.32 14.42
CA GLY A 120 11.99 -10.18 15.46
C GLY A 120 11.81 -11.69 15.27
N GLY A 121 11.68 -12.15 14.01
CA GLY A 121 11.48 -13.57 13.68
C GLY A 121 10.02 -14.01 13.55
N LEU A 122 9.05 -13.10 13.68
CA LEU A 122 7.64 -13.38 13.38
C LEU A 122 7.43 -13.75 11.90
N LEU A 123 8.25 -13.20 11.01
CA LEU A 123 8.21 -13.44 9.56
C LEU A 123 9.48 -14.18 9.10
N ASP A 124 9.29 -15.18 8.25
CA ASP A 124 10.40 -15.95 7.65
C ASP A 124 11.07 -15.14 6.53
N GLN A 125 12.39 -14.92 6.65
CA GLN A 125 13.19 -14.14 5.68
C GLN A 125 13.48 -14.88 4.36
N ARG A 126 12.98 -16.11 4.20
CA ARG A 126 13.32 -17.03 3.10
C ARG A 126 12.89 -16.52 1.72
N ASN A 127 11.94 -15.60 1.65
CA ASN A 127 11.34 -15.19 0.37
C ASN A 127 11.72 -13.76 -0.08
N SER A 128 12.60 -13.07 0.65
CA SER A 128 13.06 -11.70 0.34
C SER A 128 14.29 -11.65 -0.56
N HIS A 129 14.38 -12.57 -1.52
CA HIS A 129 15.48 -12.59 -2.49
C HIS A 129 15.38 -11.39 -3.45
N PRO A 130 16.52 -10.79 -3.86
CA PRO A 130 16.52 -9.64 -4.78
C PRO A 130 15.71 -9.88 -6.06
N GLU A 131 15.76 -11.09 -6.63
CA GLU A 131 15.00 -11.43 -7.83
C GLU A 131 13.49 -11.40 -7.59
N THR A 132 13.03 -11.84 -6.42
CA THR A 132 11.62 -11.78 -6.04
C THR A 132 11.19 -10.33 -5.82
N ILE A 133 12.00 -9.53 -5.14
CA ILE A 133 11.72 -8.10 -4.93
C ILE A 133 11.63 -7.37 -6.27
N GLN A 134 12.53 -7.65 -7.21
CA GLN A 134 12.48 -7.05 -8.54
C GLN A 134 11.20 -7.44 -9.29
N LYS A 135 10.76 -8.70 -9.19
CA LYS A 135 9.46 -9.12 -9.77
C LYS A 135 8.28 -8.36 -9.15
N VAL A 136 8.28 -8.17 -7.84
CA VAL A 136 7.23 -7.40 -7.16
C VAL A 136 7.21 -5.94 -7.64
N LEU A 137 8.37 -5.30 -7.76
CA LEU A 137 8.48 -3.93 -8.27
C LEU A 137 8.01 -3.83 -9.73
N ASN A 138 8.35 -4.80 -10.57
CA ASN A 138 7.89 -4.84 -11.96
C ASN A 138 6.37 -5.01 -12.01
N ASN A 139 5.80 -5.92 -11.21
CA ASN A 139 4.35 -6.10 -11.12
C ASN A 139 3.65 -4.78 -10.74
N LEU A 140 4.15 -4.06 -9.72
CA LEU A 140 3.58 -2.76 -9.33
C LEU A 140 3.58 -1.74 -10.49
N LYS A 141 4.67 -1.68 -11.26
CA LYS A 141 4.80 -0.75 -12.39
C LYS A 141 3.97 -1.19 -13.61
N GLU A 142 3.76 -2.49 -13.80
CA GLU A 142 2.94 -3.06 -14.88
C GLU A 142 1.43 -2.84 -14.65
N GLU A 143 0.95 -2.86 -13.40
CA GLU A 143 -0.47 -2.62 -13.08
C GLU A 143 -0.89 -1.14 -13.17
N ASN A 144 0.02 -0.25 -13.62
CA ASN A 144 -0.27 1.14 -13.95
C ASN A 144 -1.07 1.22 -15.27
N SER A 145 -2.38 0.95 -15.18
CA SER A 145 -3.35 1.00 -16.27
C SER A 145 -4.27 2.22 -16.16
N ASP A 146 -4.68 2.77 -17.30
CA ASP A 146 -5.69 3.83 -17.41
C ASP A 146 -7.10 3.36 -16.98
N GLU A 147 -7.26 2.08 -16.65
CA GLU A 147 -8.51 1.48 -16.16
C GLU A 147 -8.83 1.83 -14.70
N PHE A 148 -7.85 2.24 -13.90
CA PHE A 148 -8.03 2.51 -12.48
C PHE A 148 -8.10 4.01 -12.18
N SER A 149 -8.88 4.38 -11.16
CA SER A 149 -9.00 5.78 -10.72
C SER A 149 -7.66 6.36 -10.26
N PRO A 150 -7.46 7.70 -10.32
CA PRO A 150 -6.25 8.34 -9.82
C PRO A 150 -5.87 7.95 -8.38
N ASP A 151 -6.85 7.77 -7.48
CA ASP A 151 -6.61 7.32 -6.10
C ASP A 151 -5.93 5.93 -6.02
N ARG A 152 -6.27 5.04 -6.96
CA ARG A 152 -5.65 3.71 -7.08
C ARG A 152 -4.23 3.81 -7.64
N SER A 153 -4.00 4.70 -8.59
CA SER A 153 -2.66 5.03 -9.07
C SER A 153 -1.77 5.62 -7.96
N ILE A 154 -2.32 6.50 -7.13
CA ILE A 154 -1.65 7.01 -5.91
C ILE A 154 -1.34 5.85 -4.95
N ASN A 155 -2.23 4.88 -4.81
CA ASN A 155 -1.98 3.71 -3.98
C ASN A 155 -0.79 2.86 -4.49
N ILE A 156 -0.68 2.64 -5.81
CA ILE A 156 0.49 1.96 -6.40
C ILE A 156 1.77 2.75 -6.11
N PHE A 157 1.73 4.09 -6.26
CA PHE A 157 2.86 4.96 -5.92
C PHE A 157 3.27 4.80 -4.45
N HIS A 158 2.32 4.76 -3.51
CA HIS A 158 2.63 4.49 -2.11
C HIS A 158 3.23 3.09 -1.89
N CYS A 159 2.74 2.05 -2.55
CA CYS A 159 3.35 0.72 -2.48
C CYS A 159 4.81 0.73 -2.95
N LEU A 160 5.15 1.46 -4.02
CA LEU A 160 6.54 1.65 -4.46
C LEU A 160 7.39 2.34 -3.38
N MET A 161 6.85 3.40 -2.76
CA MET A 161 7.52 4.11 -1.66
C MET A 161 7.76 3.21 -0.44
N GLU A 162 6.80 2.40 -0.03
CA GLU A 162 6.94 1.41 1.06
C GLU A 162 8.01 0.36 0.74
N MET A 163 8.17 0.02 -0.53
CA MET A 163 9.24 -0.86 -1.03
C MET A 163 10.58 -0.13 -1.23
N LYS A 164 10.68 1.15 -0.84
CA LYS A 164 11.86 2.02 -1.00
C LYS A 164 12.27 2.24 -2.47
N ASP A 165 11.36 2.01 -3.41
CA ASP A 165 11.55 2.37 -4.82
C ASP A 165 11.12 3.82 -5.02
N GLN A 166 12.09 4.68 -5.37
CA GLN A 166 11.88 6.11 -5.58
C GLN A 166 11.82 6.47 -7.07
N SER A 167 11.70 5.49 -7.98
CA SER A 167 11.92 5.73 -9.41
C SER A 167 10.89 6.72 -9.96
N VAL A 168 9.60 6.52 -9.65
CA VAL A 168 8.53 7.42 -10.08
C VAL A 168 8.74 8.83 -9.53
N HIS A 169 9.14 8.98 -8.26
CA HIS A 169 9.43 10.29 -7.68
C HIS A 169 10.60 10.98 -8.40
N GLN A 170 11.69 10.25 -8.66
CA GLN A 170 12.86 10.76 -9.38
C GLN A 170 12.51 11.16 -10.81
N GLU A 171 11.75 10.32 -11.52
CA GLU A 171 11.29 10.58 -12.89
C GLU A 171 10.41 11.83 -12.99
N ILE A 172 9.54 12.06 -11.99
CA ILE A 172 8.76 13.29 -11.87
C ILE A 172 9.68 14.50 -11.66
N GLN A 173 10.66 14.41 -10.75
CA GLN A 173 11.60 15.50 -10.48
C GLN A 173 12.44 15.85 -11.72
N GLU A 174 12.90 14.84 -12.46
CA GLU A 174 13.60 15.02 -13.72
C GLU A 174 12.70 15.66 -14.79
N PHE A 175 11.45 15.21 -14.89
CA PHE A 175 10.47 15.79 -15.81
C PHE A 175 10.23 17.27 -15.52
N LEU A 176 10.07 17.65 -14.24
CA LEU A 176 9.84 19.04 -13.84
C LEU A 176 11.04 19.96 -14.15
N LYS A 177 12.26 19.43 -14.08
CA LYS A 177 13.52 20.15 -14.40
C LYS A 177 13.84 20.20 -15.89
N SER A 178 13.23 19.33 -16.70
CA SER A 178 13.51 19.24 -18.13
C SER A 178 12.99 20.47 -18.89
N GLU A 179 13.81 21.02 -19.78
CA GLU A 179 13.39 22.09 -20.72
C GLU A 179 12.47 21.56 -21.85
N LYS A 180 12.45 20.23 -22.08
CA LYS A 180 11.73 19.59 -23.19
C LYS A 180 10.51 18.79 -22.70
N LYS A 181 9.72 19.37 -21.78
CA LYS A 181 8.53 18.72 -21.16
C LYS A 181 7.54 18.20 -22.20
N SER A 182 7.29 18.97 -23.26
CA SER A 182 6.35 18.63 -24.33
C SER A 182 6.70 17.37 -25.13
N LYS A 183 7.93 16.84 -25.01
CA LYS A 183 8.37 15.61 -25.71
C LYS A 183 8.25 14.34 -24.86
N ARG A 184 8.03 14.45 -23.55
CA ARG A 184 7.93 13.29 -22.63
C ARG A 184 6.50 13.19 -22.12
N ARG A 185 5.81 12.11 -22.48
CA ARG A 185 4.48 11.81 -21.93
C ARG A 185 4.64 11.17 -20.56
N LEU A 186 3.99 11.74 -19.54
CA LEU A 186 3.86 11.11 -18.23
C LEU A 186 2.81 10.00 -18.29
N SER A 187 3.05 8.90 -17.57
CA SER A 187 2.03 7.85 -17.39
C SER A 187 1.04 8.24 -16.27
N GLU A 188 -0.05 7.48 -16.13
CA GLU A 188 -1.10 7.79 -15.16
C GLU A 188 -0.58 7.86 -13.71
N ILE A 189 0.25 6.90 -13.29
CA ILE A 189 0.92 6.94 -11.98
C ILE A 189 1.79 8.19 -11.81
N HIS A 190 2.45 8.68 -12.86
CA HIS A 190 3.26 9.90 -12.78
C HIS A 190 2.37 11.13 -12.59
N CYS A 191 1.28 11.25 -13.35
CA CYS A 191 0.33 12.35 -13.22
C CYS A 191 -0.32 12.34 -11.83
N SER A 192 -0.79 11.17 -11.39
CA SER A 192 -1.42 10.96 -10.10
C SER A 192 -0.47 11.24 -8.93
N ALA A 193 0.76 10.73 -8.99
CA ALA A 193 1.77 10.99 -7.96
C ALA A 193 2.21 12.47 -7.95
N LEU A 194 2.33 13.12 -9.11
CA LEU A 194 2.64 14.55 -9.19
C LEU A 194 1.53 15.38 -8.54
N ALA A 195 0.25 15.11 -8.87
CA ALA A 195 -0.88 15.79 -8.27
C ALA A 195 -0.91 15.61 -6.74
N TYR A 196 -0.68 14.38 -6.26
CA TYR A 196 -0.58 14.07 -4.84
C TYR A 196 0.55 14.86 -4.15
N LEU A 197 1.76 14.84 -4.72
CA LEU A 197 2.91 15.55 -4.15
C LEU A 197 2.69 17.06 -4.08
N LEU A 198 2.05 17.65 -5.09
CA LEU A 198 1.69 19.06 -5.10
C LEU A 198 0.62 19.38 -4.05
N GLN A 199 -0.38 18.51 -3.89
CA GLN A 199 -1.43 18.69 -2.87
C GLN A 199 -0.88 18.60 -1.44
N MET A 200 0.13 17.76 -1.22
CA MET A 200 0.80 17.60 0.07
C MET A 200 1.92 18.62 0.31
N SER A 201 2.24 19.45 -0.68
CA SER A 201 3.25 20.50 -0.57
C SER A 201 2.75 21.63 0.32
N GLU A 202 3.58 22.10 1.24
CA GLU A 202 3.31 23.32 2.01
C GLU A 202 3.53 24.59 1.16
N GLU A 203 4.23 24.47 0.03
CA GLU A 203 4.50 25.57 -0.89
C GLU A 203 3.30 25.84 -1.80
N VAL A 204 2.86 27.10 -1.86
CA VAL A 204 1.82 27.56 -2.80
C VAL A 204 2.44 27.71 -4.18
N LEU A 205 1.95 26.92 -5.13
CA LEU A 205 2.35 27.02 -6.53
C LEU A 205 1.38 27.95 -7.29
N ASP A 206 1.86 29.09 -7.77
CA ASP A 206 1.04 30.06 -8.51
C ASP A 206 0.57 29.52 -9.88
N GLU A 207 1.44 28.81 -10.62
CA GLU A 207 1.11 28.22 -11.91
C GLU A 207 1.88 26.90 -12.14
N LEU A 208 1.16 25.83 -12.46
CA LEU A 208 1.75 24.56 -12.91
C LEU A 208 1.79 24.50 -14.44
N ASN A 209 2.94 24.80 -15.03
CA ASN A 209 3.13 24.68 -16.48
C ASN A 209 3.75 23.32 -16.88
N LEU A 210 2.92 22.43 -17.42
CA LEU A 210 3.31 21.11 -17.94
C LEU A 210 3.62 21.11 -19.45
N CYS A 211 3.31 22.21 -20.15
CA CYS A 211 3.45 22.35 -21.60
C CYS A 211 4.14 23.68 -21.95
N SER A 212 5.46 23.75 -21.84
CA SER A 212 6.22 24.86 -22.42
C SER A 212 6.43 24.62 -23.91
N THR A 213 5.49 25.05 -24.76
CA THR A 213 5.78 25.32 -26.17
C THR A 213 6.31 26.73 -26.28
N THR A 214 7.62 26.93 -26.15
CA THR A 214 8.24 28.15 -26.69
C THR A 214 8.43 27.95 -28.19
N PRO A 215 7.74 28.71 -29.06
CA PRO A 215 8.16 28.79 -30.45
C PRO A 215 9.52 29.48 -30.46
N GLN A 216 10.54 28.84 -31.00
CA GLN A 216 11.73 29.56 -31.45
C GLN A 216 11.24 30.62 -32.44
N ARG A 217 11.23 31.89 -32.03
CA ARG A 217 11.20 33.00 -32.99
C ARG A 217 12.37 32.73 -33.94
N ARG A 218 12.06 32.56 -35.22
CA ARG A 218 13.06 32.80 -36.26
C ARG A 218 13.45 34.26 -36.10
N ASP A 219 14.72 34.50 -35.83
CA ASP A 219 15.33 35.77 -36.12
C ASP A 219 15.28 35.91 -37.64
N ASP A 220 14.19 36.47 -38.14
CA ASP A 220 14.10 36.94 -39.50
C ASP A 220 15.01 38.15 -39.63
N VAL A 221 16.00 37.94 -40.49
CA VAL A 221 16.91 38.91 -41.10
C VAL A 221 16.16 40.21 -41.45
N ALA A 222 16.69 41.33 -40.98
CA ALA A 222 16.66 42.62 -41.67
C ALA A 222 17.95 43.39 -41.33
#